data_AF-A0A9P8AEZ0-F1
#
_entry.id   AF-A0A9P8AEZ0-F1
#
_cell.length_a   1.000
_cell.length_b   1.000
_cell.length_c   1.000
_cell.angle_alpha   90.00
_cell.angle_beta   90.00
_cell.angle_gamma   90.00
#
_symmetry.space_group_name_H-M   'P 1'
#
loop_
_entity.id
_entity.type
_entity.pdbx_description
1 polymer ?
#
loop_
_entity_poly.entity_id
_entity_poly.type
_entity_poly.pdbx_seq_one_letter_code
_entity_poly.pdbx_strand_id
1 'polypeptide(L)'
;MQPSFVSDIDDSDDGSYLDDDEYQLAQAQEEWEESLRQLQQLLSLVLLPLVGKWLGRRWSYWAYARYTRLGLGKAFLSKKD
;
A
#
# COMPACT_ATOMS: atom_id res chain seq x y z
N MET A 1 -8.36 10.94 69.36
CA MET A 1 -7.72 9.73 68.79
C MET A 1 -8.80 9.02 68.00
N GLN A 2 -8.77 9.11 66.66
CA GLN A 2 -9.20 8.12 65.65
C GLN A 2 -8.97 8.77 64.27
N PRO A 3 -7.96 8.38 63.49
CA PRO A 3 -7.88 8.75 62.08
C PRO A 3 -8.88 7.91 61.28
N SER A 4 -9.72 8.57 60.48
CA SER A 4 -10.58 7.91 59.50
C SER A 4 -9.72 7.25 58.44
N PHE A 5 -9.83 5.93 58.36
CA PHE A 5 -9.20 5.05 57.38
C PHE A 5 -9.56 5.53 55.97
N VAL A 6 -8.53 5.84 55.17
CA VAL A 6 -8.66 6.13 53.74
C VAL A 6 -8.73 4.78 53.02
N SER A 7 -9.95 4.33 52.75
CA SER A 7 -10.31 3.36 51.70
C SER A 7 -11.06 4.18 50.64
N ASP A 8 -10.67 4.25 49.38
CA ASP A 8 -10.26 3.18 48.49
C ASP A 8 -9.10 3.67 47.61
N ILE A 9 -8.10 2.82 47.46
CA ILE A 9 -7.23 2.83 46.29
C ILE A 9 -7.88 1.89 45.27
N ASP A 10 -8.01 2.41 44.05
CA ASP A 10 -8.08 1.68 42.78
C ASP A 10 -9.40 0.97 42.44
N ASP A 11 -10.37 1.74 41.93
CA ASP A 11 -11.31 1.24 40.94
C ASP A 11 -11.81 2.40 40.07
N SER A 12 -11.66 2.26 38.75
CA SER A 12 -12.06 3.21 37.69
C SER A 12 -10.99 4.22 37.20
N ASP A 13 -9.86 3.72 36.70
CA ASP A 13 -9.10 4.38 35.62
C ASP A 13 -8.71 3.36 34.52
N ASP A 14 -9.46 2.26 34.35
CA ASP A 14 -9.23 1.27 33.27
C ASP A 14 -10.07 1.57 32.01
N GLY A 15 -11.10 2.41 32.14
CA GLY A 15 -11.97 2.83 31.04
C GLY A 15 -11.55 4.10 30.32
N SER A 16 -10.62 4.90 30.88
CA SER A 16 -10.11 6.15 30.29
C SER A 16 -8.93 5.90 29.34
N TYR A 17 -7.99 5.02 29.72
CA TYR A 17 -6.84 4.68 28.85
C TYR A 17 -7.24 3.95 27.57
N LEU A 18 -8.23 3.04 27.62
CA LEU A 18 -8.70 2.33 26.42
C LEU A 18 -9.41 3.26 25.43
N ASP A 19 -10.15 4.26 25.94
CA ASP A 19 -10.81 5.28 25.15
C ASP A 19 -9.76 6.22 24.52
N ASP A 20 -8.77 6.68 25.31
CA ASP A 20 -7.64 7.50 24.83
C ASP A 20 -6.77 6.78 23.78
N ASP A 21 -6.55 5.46 23.91
CA ASP A 21 -5.79 4.68 22.93
C ASP A 21 -6.56 4.55 21.60
N GLU A 22 -7.88 4.38 21.63
CA GLU A 22 -8.73 4.33 20.44
C GLU A 22 -8.79 5.71 19.73
N TYR A 23 -8.86 6.80 20.50
CA TYR A 23 -8.75 8.16 19.98
C TYR A 23 -7.38 8.45 19.35
N GLN A 24 -6.29 8.02 19.97
CA GLN A 24 -4.94 8.17 19.41
C GLN A 24 -4.74 7.34 18.13
N LEU A 25 -5.30 6.12 18.07
CA LEU A 25 -5.30 5.30 16.86
C LEU A 25 -6.09 5.96 15.73
N ALA A 26 -7.24 6.56 16.04
CA ALA A 26 -8.04 7.28 15.05
C ALA A 26 -7.29 8.50 14.49
N GLN A 27 -6.60 9.27 15.33
CA GLN A 27 -5.77 10.40 14.91
C GLN A 27 -4.57 9.95 14.06
N ALA A 28 -3.87 8.90 14.50
CA ALA A 28 -2.74 8.35 13.75
C ALA A 28 -3.17 7.81 12.36
N GLN A 29 -4.37 7.25 12.27
CA GLN A 29 -4.94 6.80 11.00
C GLN A 29 -5.25 7.98 10.07
N GLU A 30 -5.82 9.06 10.60
CA GLU A 30 -6.10 10.29 9.84
C GLU A 30 -4.81 10.91 9.29
N GLU A 31 -3.78 11.06 10.15
CA GLU A 31 -2.45 11.55 9.76
C GLU A 31 -1.78 10.63 8.71
N TRP A 32 -1.95 9.32 8.85
CA TRP A 32 -1.40 8.35 7.90
C TRP A 32 -2.04 8.49 6.52
N GLU A 33 -3.37 8.69 6.45
CA GLU A 33 -4.08 8.88 5.19
C GLU A 33 -3.66 10.17 4.47
N GLU A 34 -3.41 11.25 5.21
CA GLU A 34 -2.85 12.49 4.66
C GLU A 34 -1.46 12.25 4.06
N SER A 35 -0.59 11.57 4.81
CA SER A 35 0.77 11.23 4.35
C SER A 35 0.76 10.32 3.11
N LEU A 36 -0.21 9.40 3.01
CA LEU A 36 -0.39 8.52 1.86
C LEU A 36 -0.86 9.25 0.61
N ARG A 37 -1.80 10.19 0.73
CA ARG A 37 -2.25 11.00 -0.42
C ARG A 37 -1.09 11.78 -1.01
N GLN A 38 -0.22 12.33 -0.18
CA GLN A 38 0.98 13.03 -0.62
C GLN A 38 1.98 12.10 -1.30
N LEU A 39 2.21 10.92 -0.71
CA LEU A 39 3.06 9.90 -1.32
C LEU A 39 2.51 9.45 -2.66
N GLN A 40 1.19 9.33 -2.85
CA GLN A 40 0.60 8.91 -4.12
C GLN A 40 0.92 9.87 -5.27
N GLN A 41 0.97 11.18 -5.00
CA GLN A 41 1.35 12.19 -5.99
C GLN A 41 2.81 12.02 -6.43
N LEU A 42 3.74 11.92 -5.48
CA LEU A 42 5.16 11.68 -5.75
C LEU A 42 5.39 10.31 -6.38
N LEU A 43 4.66 9.29 -5.91
CA LEU A 43 4.70 7.94 -6.43
C LEU A 43 4.26 7.93 -7.89
N SER A 44 3.23 8.68 -8.30
CA SER A 44 2.85 8.78 -9.71
C SER A 44 3.95 9.44 -10.55
N LEU A 45 4.57 10.50 -10.04
CA LEU A 45 5.67 11.21 -10.71
C LEU A 45 6.93 10.34 -10.84
N VAL A 46 7.16 9.40 -9.91
CA VAL A 46 8.33 8.51 -9.89
C VAL A 46 8.03 7.17 -10.60
N LEU A 47 6.83 6.62 -10.45
CA LEU A 47 6.37 5.41 -11.12
C LEU A 47 6.27 5.63 -12.62
N LEU A 48 5.67 6.73 -13.10
CA LEU A 48 5.57 6.99 -14.54
C LEU A 48 6.91 6.89 -15.28
N PRO A 49 7.99 7.59 -14.86
CA PRO A 49 9.29 7.51 -15.51
C PRO A 49 10.00 6.18 -15.26
N LEU A 50 9.85 5.55 -14.09
CA LEU A 50 10.46 4.25 -13.82
C LEU A 50 9.82 3.13 -14.65
N VAL A 51 8.48 3.03 -14.60
CA VAL A 51 7.68 2.08 -15.37
C VAL A 51 7.85 2.37 -16.85
N GLY A 52 7.80 3.63 -17.29
CA GLY A 52 8.03 4.01 -18.69
C GLY A 52 9.39 3.58 -19.21
N LYS A 53 10.47 3.78 -18.43
CA LYS A 53 11.83 3.37 -18.82
C LYS A 53 12.01 1.85 -18.81
N TRP A 54 11.32 1.14 -17.91
CA TRP A 54 11.33 -0.32 -17.85
C TRP A 54 10.49 -0.98 -18.96
N LEU A 55 9.27 -0.47 -19.20
CA LEU A 55 8.39 -0.91 -20.28
C LEU A 55 9.07 -0.68 -21.63
N GLY A 56 9.62 0.50 -21.91
CA GLY A 56 10.18 0.81 -23.24
C GLY A 56 11.27 -0.16 -23.72
N ARG A 57 12.12 -0.67 -22.83
CA ARG A 57 13.20 -1.62 -23.20
C ARG A 57 12.81 -3.08 -23.01
N ARG A 58 12.10 -3.43 -21.94
CA ARG A 58 11.77 -4.84 -21.65
C ARG A 58 10.48 -5.31 -22.30
N TRP A 59 9.49 -4.44 -22.52
CA TRP A 59 8.25 -4.85 -23.18
C TRP A 59 8.37 -5.04 -24.68
N SER A 60 9.25 -4.32 -25.39
CA SER A 60 9.42 -4.52 -26.83
C SER A 60 9.78 -5.97 -27.16
N TYR A 61 10.75 -6.54 -26.42
CA TYR A 61 11.13 -7.94 -26.58
C TYR A 61 10.09 -8.91 -26.01
N TRP A 62 9.47 -8.59 -24.87
CA TRP A 62 8.47 -9.47 -24.27
C TRP A 62 7.17 -9.53 -25.11
N ALA A 63 6.67 -8.40 -25.61
CA ALA A 63 5.50 -8.32 -26.47
C ALA A 63 5.77 -8.96 -27.84
N TYR A 64 6.94 -8.75 -28.44
CA TYR A 64 7.33 -9.43 -29.68
C TYR A 64 7.48 -10.94 -29.47
N ALA A 65 8.11 -11.38 -28.38
CA ALA A 65 8.20 -12.78 -28.02
C ALA A 65 6.82 -13.39 -27.74
N ARG A 66 5.91 -12.65 -27.08
CA ARG A 66 4.52 -13.10 -26.83
C ARG A 66 3.73 -13.19 -28.12
N TYR A 67 3.84 -12.19 -28.99
CA TYR A 67 3.17 -12.12 -30.29
C TYR A 67 3.63 -13.23 -31.24
N THR A 68 4.93 -13.46 -31.34
CA THR A 68 5.50 -14.56 -32.13
C THR A 68 5.15 -15.93 -31.54
N ARG A 69 5.07 -16.05 -30.20
CA ARG A 69 4.71 -17.30 -29.50
C ARG A 69 3.20 -17.61 -29.55
N LEU A 70 2.34 -16.61 -29.77
CA LEU A 70 0.91 -16.78 -30.05
C LEU A 70 0.62 -17.18 -31.52
N GLY A 71 1.65 -17.43 -32.33
CA GLY A 71 1.58 -18.45 -33.39
C GLY A 71 1.08 -18.01 -34.77
N LEU A 72 0.89 -16.72 -35.04
CA LEU A 72 0.44 -16.27 -36.37
C LEU A 72 1.53 -16.26 -37.46
N GLY A 73 2.82 -16.28 -37.11
CA GLY A 73 3.91 -16.09 -38.09
C GLY A 73 4.40 -17.36 -38.80
N LYS A 74 4.30 -18.54 -38.16
CA LYS A 74 4.90 -19.78 -38.70
C LYS A 74 3.88 -20.69 -39.41
N ALA A 75 2.61 -20.63 -39.01
CA ALA A 75 1.57 -21.48 -39.59
C ALA A 75 1.25 -21.12 -41.06
N PHE A 76 1.45 -19.85 -41.46
CA PHE A 76 1.13 -19.39 -42.81
C PHE A 76 2.28 -19.51 -43.81
N LEU A 77 3.53 -19.66 -43.34
CA LEU A 77 4.72 -19.66 -44.22
C LEU A 77 5.28 -21.06 -44.52
N SER A 78 4.72 -22.11 -43.92
CA SER A 78 5.15 -23.51 -44.14
C SER A 78 4.37 -24.24 -45.23
N LYS A 79 3.35 -23.61 -45.85
CA LYS A 79 2.60 -24.19 -46.96
C LYS A 79 3.00 -23.55 -48.29
N LYS A 80 4.27 -23.71 -48.63
CA LYS A 80 4.78 -23.48 -49.98
C LYS A 80 5.87 -24.51 -50.24
N ASP A 81 5.44 -25.76 -50.37
CA ASP A 81 6.00 -26.80 -51.25
C ASP A 81 4.90 -27.87 -51.43
#